data_AF-A0A5V9JC67-F1
#
_entry.id   AF-A0A5V9JC67-F1
#
_cell.length_a   1.000
_cell.length_b   1.000
_cell.length_c   1.000
_cell.angle_alpha   90.00
_cell.angle_beta   90.00
_cell.angle_gamma   90.00
#
_symmetry.space_group_name_H-M   'P 1'
#
loop_
_entity.id
_entity.type
_entity.pdbx_description
1 polymer ?
#
loop_
_entity_poly.entity_id
_entity_poly.type
_entity_poly.pdbx_seq_one_letter_code
_entity_poly.pdbx_strand_id
1 'polypeptide(L)'
;MRLFIAEKPSLAKAIFEGLGGNPATEKKNGCYEHGTDVVTWCFGHMLELYDPQDYDVKYAAWRFDDLPIKTPWPPKYKIRADAQQQTNIIFSLIEKATSIVHAGDPDDEGCLLVDEILDYAKNT
;
A
#
# COMPACT_ATOMS: atom_id res chain seq x y z
N MET A 1 4.25 2.95 18.70
CA MET A 1 4.94 3.47 17.50
C MET A 1 3.90 4.17 16.66
N ARG A 2 4.16 5.40 16.20
CA ARG A 2 3.27 6.13 15.28
C ARG A 2 3.80 5.96 13.85
N LEU A 3 2.98 5.42 12.97
CA LEU A 3 3.34 5.09 11.60
C LEU A 3 2.71 6.09 10.63
N PHE A 4 3.51 6.70 9.78
CA PHE A 4 3.05 7.51 8.65
C PHE A 4 3.19 6.70 7.36
N ILE A 5 2.12 6.60 6.58
CA ILE A 5 2.10 5.90 5.29
C ILE A 5 1.88 6.95 4.20
N ALA A 6 2.97 7.32 3.50
CA ALA A 6 2.90 8.26 2.39
C ALA A 6 2.62 7.53 1.05
N GLU A 7 2.13 8.23 0.05
CA GLU A 7 1.89 7.63 -1.28
C GLU A 7 3.15 7.44 -2.14
N LYS A 8 4.22 8.21 -1.88
CA LYS A 8 5.49 8.17 -2.63
C LYS A 8 6.73 8.41 -1.76
N PRO A 9 7.93 7.93 -2.17
CA PRO A 9 9.15 8.06 -1.38
C PRO A 9 9.56 9.51 -1.07
N SER A 10 9.33 10.43 -2.02
CA SER A 10 9.68 11.85 -1.85
C SER A 10 8.84 12.52 -0.77
N LEU A 11 7.55 12.19 -0.67
CA LEU A 11 6.66 12.70 0.36
C LEU A 11 7.03 12.13 1.73
N ALA A 12 7.29 10.82 1.83
CA ALA A 12 7.80 10.22 3.06
C ALA A 12 9.08 10.88 3.55
N LYS A 13 10.02 11.19 2.64
CA LYS A 13 11.24 11.90 3.00
C LYS A 13 10.93 13.28 3.60
N ALA A 14 10.04 14.05 2.97
CA ALA A 14 9.66 15.37 3.46
C ALA A 14 8.97 15.33 4.83
N ILE A 15 8.08 14.35 5.05
CA ILE A 15 7.44 14.12 6.36
C ILE A 15 8.50 13.79 7.41
N PHE A 16 9.44 12.90 7.08
CA PHE A 16 10.48 12.48 8.01
C PHE A 16 11.42 13.61 8.42
N GLU A 17 11.83 14.47 7.46
CA GLU A 17 12.60 15.68 7.74
C GLU A 17 11.81 16.66 8.64
N GLY A 18 10.50 16.81 8.41
CA GLY A 18 9.61 17.62 9.24
C GLY A 18 9.44 17.10 10.68
N LEU A 19 9.63 15.80 10.89
CA LEU A 19 9.64 15.16 12.22
C LEU A 19 11.01 15.26 12.92
N GLY A 20 11.99 15.94 12.31
CA GLY A 20 13.34 16.12 12.88
C GLY A 20 14.31 14.97 12.59
N GLY A 21 13.88 13.99 11.78
CA GLY A 21 14.72 12.88 11.35
C GLY A 21 15.70 13.28 10.24
N ASN A 22 16.79 12.54 10.10
CA ASN A 22 17.80 12.72 9.06
C ASN A 22 17.77 11.54 8.06
N PRO A 23 17.19 11.71 6.86
CA PRO A 23 17.08 10.65 5.85
C PRO A 23 18.42 10.06 5.41
N ALA A 24 19.54 10.77 5.58
CA ALA A 24 20.86 10.29 5.17
C ALA A 24 21.45 9.24 6.13
N THR A 25 21.06 9.30 7.41
CA THR A 25 21.61 8.44 8.47
C THR A 25 20.60 7.44 9.02
N GLU A 26 19.31 7.75 8.92
CA GLU A 26 18.22 7.00 9.55
C GLU A 26 17.33 6.26 8.55
N LYS A 27 17.79 6.10 7.30
CA LYS A 27 17.10 5.28 6.29
C LYS A 27 17.24 3.80 6.62
N LYS A 28 16.11 3.09 6.63
CA LYS A 28 16.02 1.63 6.69
C LYS A 28 15.49 1.09 5.36
N ASN A 29 15.30 -0.22 5.28
CA ASN A 29 14.68 -0.84 4.13
C ASN A 29 13.19 -0.49 4.09
N GLY A 30 12.77 0.38 3.16
CA GLY A 30 11.36 0.73 2.93
C GLY A 30 10.73 1.68 3.96
N CYS A 31 11.50 2.22 4.91
CA CYS A 31 11.02 3.21 5.88
C CYS A 31 12.15 4.09 6.42
N TYR A 32 11.76 5.11 7.18
CA TYR A 32 12.60 5.92 8.05
C TYR A 32 12.13 5.78 9.50
N GLU A 33 13.04 5.81 10.45
CA GLU A 33 12.73 5.66 11.88
C GLU A 33 13.41 6.77 12.68
N HIS A 34 12.66 7.51 13.50
CA HIS A 34 13.20 8.54 14.40
C HIS A 34 12.41 8.54 15.71
N GLY A 35 13.09 8.20 16.81
CA GLY A 35 12.44 8.05 18.11
C GLY A 35 11.30 7.02 18.06
N THR A 36 10.06 7.48 18.24
CA THR A 36 8.84 6.64 18.20
C THR A 36 8.04 6.76 16.91
N ASP A 37 8.49 7.62 15.98
CA ASP A 37 7.87 7.87 14.69
C ASP A 37 8.54 7.04 13.60
N VAL A 38 7.73 6.43 12.75
CA VAL A 38 8.18 5.68 11.57
C VAL A 38 7.44 6.21 10.36
N VAL A 39 8.18 6.49 9.29
CA VAL A 39 7.62 6.96 8.02
C VAL A 39 7.93 5.95 6.93
N THR A 40 6.90 5.35 6.36
CA THR A 40 6.99 4.47 5.19
C THR A 40 6.23 5.08 4.01
N TRP A 41 6.31 4.43 2.86
CA TRP A 41 5.68 4.91 1.64
C TRP A 41 5.24 3.77 0.73
N CYS A 42 4.24 4.07 -0.08
CA CYS A 42 3.91 3.33 -1.29
C CYS A 42 4.71 3.89 -2.49
N PHE A 43 4.48 3.32 -3.67
CA PHE A 43 4.94 3.88 -4.94
C PHE A 43 3.91 3.63 -6.04
N GLY A 44 2.89 4.50 -6.07
CA GLY A 44 1.64 4.21 -6.76
C GLY A 44 0.85 3.10 -6.05
N HIS A 45 -0.17 2.56 -6.71
CA HIS A 45 -0.94 1.45 -6.13
C HIS A 45 -0.03 0.24 -5.90
N MET A 46 -0.07 -0.25 -4.66
CA MET A 46 0.67 -1.44 -4.24
C MET A 46 -0.13 -2.72 -4.53
N LEU A 47 -1.44 -2.56 -4.71
CA LEU A 47 -2.40 -3.59 -5.03
C LEU A 47 -2.91 -3.37 -6.45
N GLU A 48 -3.37 -4.46 -7.06
CA GLU A 48 -4.07 -4.43 -8.33
C GLU A 48 -5.30 -5.33 -8.25
N LEU A 49 -6.31 -5.03 -9.05
CA LEU A 49 -7.48 -5.89 -9.15
C LEU A 49 -7.06 -7.30 -9.59
N TYR A 50 -7.78 -8.30 -9.11
CA TYR A 50 -7.70 -9.64 -9.68
C TYR A 50 -7.99 -9.56 -11.19
N ASP A 51 -7.11 -10.18 -11.97
CA ASP A 51 -7.36 -10.48 -13.37
C ASP A 51 -8.47 -11.53 -13.49
N PRO A 52 -9.12 -11.66 -14.67
CA PRO A 52 -10.08 -12.72 -14.92
C PRO A 52 -9.59 -14.11 -14.48
N GLN A 53 -8.35 -14.48 -14.82
CA GLN A 53 -7.79 -15.79 -14.46
C GLN A 53 -7.59 -16.02 -12.96
N ASP A 54 -7.52 -14.96 -12.15
CA ASP A 54 -7.41 -15.09 -10.69
C ASP A 54 -8.76 -15.51 -10.07
N TYR A 55 -9.88 -15.25 -10.77
CA TYR A 55 -11.21 -15.75 -10.37
C TYR A 55 -11.45 -17.18 -10.82
N ASP A 56 -11.08 -17.51 -12.06
CA ASP A 56 -11.16 -18.85 -12.64
C ASP A 56 -10.15 -18.99 -13.77
N VAL A 57 -9.28 -20.00 -13.69
CA VAL A 57 -8.24 -20.31 -14.70
C VAL A 57 -8.79 -20.37 -16.13
N LYS A 58 -10.06 -20.76 -16.32
CA LYS A 58 -10.67 -20.80 -17.67
C LYS A 58 -10.67 -19.43 -18.36
N TYR A 59 -10.76 -18.33 -17.60
CA TYR A 59 -10.78 -16.98 -18.13
C TYR A 59 -9.42 -16.48 -18.63
N ALA A 60 -8.35 -17.25 -18.45
CA ALA A 60 -7.07 -16.98 -19.13
C ALA A 60 -7.21 -17.05 -20.66
N ALA A 61 -8.17 -17.82 -21.17
CA ALA A 61 -8.52 -17.88 -22.59
C ALA A 61 -9.82 -17.10 -22.85
N TRP A 62 -9.75 -16.07 -23.69
CA TRP A 62 -10.88 -15.20 -23.97
C TRP A 62 -11.92 -15.87 -24.88
N ARG A 63 -13.18 -15.90 -24.44
CA ARG A 63 -14.32 -16.46 -25.18
C ARG A 63 -15.55 -15.57 -25.00
N PHE A 64 -16.35 -15.39 -26.06
CA PHE A 64 -17.59 -14.61 -25.96
C PHE A 64 -18.60 -15.24 -25.00
N ASP A 65 -18.65 -16.57 -24.93
CA ASP A 65 -19.58 -17.31 -24.04
C ASP A 65 -19.28 -17.11 -22.54
N ASP A 66 -18.07 -16.65 -22.20
CA ASP A 66 -17.66 -16.35 -20.83
C ASP A 66 -18.01 -14.91 -20.41
N LEU A 67 -18.51 -14.08 -21.33
CA LEU A 67 -18.83 -12.68 -21.06
C LEU A 67 -20.32 -12.46 -20.71
N PRO A 68 -20.63 -11.57 -19.74
CA PRO A 68 -19.70 -10.82 -18.90
C PRO A 68 -19.13 -11.69 -17.76
N ILE A 69 -17.84 -11.48 -17.43
CA ILE A 69 -17.21 -12.12 -16.28
C ILE A 69 -17.80 -11.54 -14.99
N LYS A 70 -18.36 -12.40 -14.15
CA LYS A 70 -18.93 -11.99 -12.85
C LYS A 70 -17.82 -11.86 -11.80
N THR A 71 -17.71 -10.68 -11.19
CA THR A 71 -16.79 -10.40 -10.08
C THR A 71 -17.56 -10.12 -8.78
N PRO A 72 -16.96 -10.38 -7.61
CA PRO A 72 -17.57 -10.05 -6.32
C PRO A 72 -17.50 -8.54 -6.03
N TRP A 73 -18.39 -8.08 -5.15
CA TRP A 73 -18.30 -6.77 -4.50
C TRP A 73 -18.15 -6.95 -2.98
N PRO A 74 -17.18 -6.33 -2.31
CA PRO A 74 -16.11 -5.50 -2.87
C PRO A 74 -15.16 -6.28 -3.79
N PRO A 75 -14.45 -5.60 -4.70
CA PRO A 75 -13.51 -6.24 -5.62
C PRO A 75 -12.39 -6.97 -4.86
N LYS A 76 -11.85 -8.02 -5.49
CA LYS A 76 -10.67 -8.71 -4.97
C LYS A 76 -9.41 -8.08 -5.53
N TYR A 77 -8.42 -7.95 -4.66
CA TYR A 77 -7.11 -7.38 -4.96
C TYR A 77 -6.02 -8.41 -4.74
N LYS A 78 -4.95 -8.32 -5.52
CA LYS A 78 -3.67 -9.01 -5.31
C LYS A 78 -2.57 -7.96 -5.18
N ILE A 79 -1.45 -8.36 -4.58
CA ILE A 79 -0.28 -7.49 -4.47
C ILE A 79 0.41 -7.43 -5.84
N ARG A 80 0.70 -6.22 -6.32
CA ARG A 80 1.45 -6.03 -7.57
C ARG A 80 2.84 -6.64 -7.40
N ALA A 81 3.29 -7.41 -8.39
CA ALA A 81 4.47 -8.27 -8.24
C ALA A 81 5.76 -7.50 -7.86
N ASP A 82 5.97 -6.31 -8.43
CA ASP A 82 7.11 -5.42 -8.13
C ASP A 82 6.97 -4.70 -6.76
N ALA A 83 5.74 -4.60 -6.24
CA ALA A 83 5.41 -3.96 -4.97
C ALA A 83 5.54 -4.91 -3.76
N GLN A 84 5.59 -6.23 -4.00
CA GLN A 84 5.53 -7.27 -2.96
C GLN A 84 6.44 -7.03 -1.75
N GLN A 85 7.72 -6.67 -1.99
CA GLN A 85 8.67 -6.43 -0.91
C GLN A 85 8.24 -5.25 -0.03
N GLN A 86 7.87 -4.13 -0.65
CA GLN A 86 7.50 -2.92 0.08
C GLN A 86 6.15 -3.08 0.78
N THR A 87 5.17 -3.74 0.14
CA THR A 87 3.90 -4.07 0.77
C THR A 87 4.08 -4.91 2.04
N ASN A 88 4.96 -5.90 2.01
CA ASN A 88 5.28 -6.72 3.19
C ASN A 88 5.93 -5.90 4.31
N ILE A 89 6.78 -4.93 3.98
CA ILE A 89 7.37 -4.00 4.95
C ILE A 89 6.26 -3.17 5.59
N ILE A 90 5.36 -2.58 4.80
CA ILE A 90 4.24 -1.79 5.29
C ILE A 90 3.36 -2.62 6.24
N PHE A 91 3.00 -3.85 5.87
CA PHE A 91 2.19 -4.73 6.73
C PHE A 91 2.88 -5.04 8.07
N SER A 92 4.17 -5.35 8.06
CA SER A 92 4.92 -5.56 9.31
C SER A 92 4.97 -4.30 10.19
N LEU A 93 4.96 -3.11 9.58
CA LEU A 93 4.91 -1.86 10.32
C LEU A 93 3.50 -1.58 10.87
N ILE A 94 2.44 -1.87 10.10
CA ILE A 94 1.04 -1.76 10.53
C ILE A 94 0.79 -2.62 11.77
N GLU A 95 1.25 -3.87 11.79
CA GLU A 95 1.11 -4.77 12.95
C GLU A 95 1.76 -4.24 14.24
N LYS A 96 2.82 -3.44 14.11
CA LYS A 96 3.57 -2.86 15.25
C LYS A 96 3.05 -1.46 15.63
N ALA A 97 2.23 -0.85 14.80
CA ALA A 97 1.77 0.52 14.98
C ALA A 97 0.69 0.59 16.07
N THR A 98 0.80 1.60 16.93
CA THR A 98 -0.26 1.95 17.90
C THR A 98 -1.14 3.08 17.40
N SER A 99 -0.68 3.79 16.35
CA SER A 99 -1.37 4.88 15.67
C SER A 99 -0.85 4.93 14.24
N ILE A 100 -1.75 5.10 13.28
CA ILE A 100 -1.41 5.26 11.88
C ILE A 100 -1.87 6.65 11.42
N VAL A 101 -1.04 7.31 10.61
CA VAL A 101 -1.33 8.56 9.92
C VAL A 101 -1.34 8.26 8.43
N HIS A 102 -2.54 8.36 7.85
CA HIS A 102 -2.72 8.34 6.40
C HIS A 102 -2.15 9.64 5.83
N ALA A 103 -1.13 9.51 4.98
CA ALA A 103 -0.43 10.64 4.35
C ALA A 103 -0.40 10.47 2.83
N GLY A 104 -1.50 9.97 2.25
CA GLY A 104 -1.72 10.02 0.80
C GLY A 104 -1.86 11.45 0.31
N ASP A 105 -1.73 11.65 -1.01
CA ASP A 105 -1.98 12.96 -1.62
C ASP A 105 -3.44 13.40 -1.35
N PRO A 106 -3.70 14.72 -1.22
CA PRO A 106 -5.01 15.24 -0.81
C PRO A 106 -6.01 15.26 -1.98
N ASP A 107 -6.19 14.12 -2.62
CA ASP A 107 -7.16 13.84 -3.69
C ASP A 107 -7.76 12.42 -3.53
N ASP A 108 -8.70 12.07 -4.40
CA ASP A 108 -9.44 10.81 -4.31
C ASP A 108 -8.53 9.58 -4.49
N GLU A 109 -7.54 9.65 -5.38
CA GLU A 109 -6.61 8.54 -5.67
C GLU A 109 -5.59 8.35 -4.54
N GLY A 110 -5.05 9.44 -4.01
CA GLY A 110 -4.15 9.42 -2.85
C GLY A 110 -4.84 8.87 -1.61
N CYS A 111 -6.14 9.17 -1.42
CA CYS A 111 -6.96 8.57 -0.38
C CYS A 111 -7.07 7.04 -0.58
N LEU A 112 -7.52 6.63 -1.77
CA LEU A 112 -7.75 5.23 -2.12
C LEU A 112 -6.48 4.38 -1.97
N LEU A 113 -5.34 4.88 -2.41
CA LEU A 113 -4.08 4.14 -2.43
C LEU A 113 -3.67 3.62 -1.04
N VAL A 114 -3.81 4.45 -0.01
CA VAL A 114 -3.47 4.07 1.36
C VAL A 114 -4.63 3.32 2.03
N ASP A 115 -5.89 3.68 1.74
CA ASP A 115 -7.06 2.96 2.26
C ASP A 115 -7.07 1.49 1.79
N GLU A 116 -6.78 1.23 0.51
CA GLU A 116 -6.67 -0.13 -0.05
C GLU A 116 -5.62 -0.96 0.70
N ILE A 117 -4.49 -0.36 1.09
CA ILE A 117 -3.46 -1.03 1.89
C ILE A 117 -3.95 -1.36 3.30
N LEU A 118 -4.65 -0.44 3.95
CA LEU A 118 -5.18 -0.62 5.31
C LEU A 118 -6.28 -1.68 5.33
N ASP A 119 -7.19 -1.63 4.36
CA ASP A 119 -8.27 -2.61 4.18
C ASP A 119 -7.71 -4.00 3.90
N TYR A 120 -6.73 -4.11 2.99
CA TYR A 120 -6.09 -5.39 2.69
C TYR A 120 -5.32 -5.96 3.89
N ALA A 121 -4.72 -5.09 4.71
CA ALA A 121 -4.10 -5.45 5.97
C ALA A 121 -5.10 -5.77 7.10
N LYS A 122 -6.42 -5.60 6.86
CA LYS A 122 -7.49 -5.76 7.86
C LYS A 122 -7.29 -4.90 9.11
N ASN A 123 -6.84 -3.66 8.88
CA ASN A 123 -6.62 -2.69 9.94
C ASN A 123 -7.83 -1.77 10.19
N THR A 124 -8.88 -1.92 9.40
CA THR A 124 -10.12 -1.12 9.36
C THR A 124 -11.37 -1.99 9.52
#